data_AF-A0A1B0DNF0-F1
#
_entry.id   AF-A0A1B0DNF0-F1
#
_cell.length_a   1.000
_cell.length_b   1.000
_cell.length_c   1.000
_cell.angle_alpha   90.00
_cell.angle_beta   90.00
_cell.angle_gamma   90.00
#
_symmetry.space_group_name_H-M   'P 1'
#
loop_
_entity.id
_entity.type
_entity.pdbx_description
1 polymer ?
#
loop_
_entity_poly.entity_id
_entity_poly.type
_entity_poly.pdbx_seq_one_letter_code
_entity_poly.pdbx_strand_id
1 'polypeptide(L)'
;MVSNKWKRPQSVPFPSIWRRFKAKDVETGELVNYRVQDLPEDRYEEAVQLLVEHFLKDEPMCKAGGAAADPQSVAGFSNAWRLILQDRISLVCFKENSDEIVGVNVLKLCCRGTEDGIPEDAGKACTDMLRAMDYATRSGDLYNKYNVDTFFAGFALLIVPKYRALRLAEQILRARISLGRTIGVPLTSTVFTNKFSQAAAARAGFEETFVISYEDLKVSGPKIAFPGVETEFWKRPDNVPFPSIWHRFTVKDPKTGNVLEFRVQDLPEDRYEEAMDMMLEHFLRDEPMCRSRNCSQDPRAIADFRKLWPKVLKERLTLVCFREGCDEIYGMNFLKLTQKDVEDEPSDYGEALDDILTAMGFIADSGNLYDHYQVDKFINGYGLLVPPKFRGLRLGAEILKARIPLGRAVGLKLTSTIFSNRSSQRAATLAGFEDSFEISWEELRKKGPRMDFPVDGTPTVKLQSMRLD
;
A
#
# COMPACT_ATOMS: atom_id res chain seq x y z
N MET A 1 -8.43 -48.08 10.62
CA MET A 1 -7.47 -47.59 11.62
C MET A 1 -7.86 -46.18 11.97
N VAL A 2 -8.16 -45.91 13.24
CA VAL A 2 -8.58 -44.59 13.71
C VAL A 2 -7.40 -43.64 13.57
N SER A 3 -7.45 -42.73 12.60
CA SER A 3 -6.47 -41.64 12.47
C SER A 3 -6.55 -40.81 13.75
N ASN A 4 -5.51 -40.87 14.58
CA ASN A 4 -5.38 -40.00 15.75
C ASN A 4 -5.23 -38.55 15.26
N LYS A 5 -6.36 -37.84 15.13
CA LYS A 5 -6.38 -36.39 14.89
C LYS A 5 -5.54 -35.73 15.99
N TRP A 6 -4.59 -34.89 15.59
CA TRP A 6 -3.74 -34.15 16.53
C TRP A 6 -4.61 -33.40 17.55
N LYS A 7 -4.15 -33.33 18.80
CA LYS A 7 -4.80 -32.56 19.86
C LYS A 7 -3.77 -31.67 20.53
N ARG A 8 -4.16 -30.43 20.85
CA ARG A 8 -3.35 -29.51 21.65
C ARG A 8 -2.95 -30.19 22.98
N PRO A 9 -1.66 -30.15 23.38
CA PRO A 9 -1.23 -30.73 24.65
C PRO A 9 -1.97 -30.11 25.84
N GLN A 10 -2.58 -30.95 26.68
CA GLN A 10 -3.34 -30.49 27.86
C GLN A 10 -2.48 -29.78 28.91
N SER A 11 -1.16 -30.00 28.88
CA SER A 11 -0.20 -29.33 29.76
C SER A 11 0.01 -27.85 29.43
N VAL A 12 -0.40 -27.39 28.26
CA VAL A 12 -0.25 -25.99 27.85
C VAL A 12 -1.50 -25.22 28.27
N PRO A 13 -1.38 -24.20 29.15
CA PRO A 13 -2.53 -23.44 29.63
C PRO A 13 -3.36 -22.86 28.49
N PHE A 14 -4.66 -22.77 28.68
CA PHE A 14 -5.59 -22.20 27.72
C PHE A 14 -6.68 -21.41 28.45
N PRO A 15 -6.92 -20.13 28.11
CA PRO A 15 -6.17 -19.34 27.13
C PRO A 15 -4.80 -18.87 27.67
N SER A 16 -3.77 -18.88 26.82
CA SER A 16 -2.43 -18.32 27.08
C SER A 16 -2.20 -17.03 26.30
N ILE A 17 -1.47 -16.09 26.90
CA ILE A 17 -1.01 -14.86 26.23
C ILE A 17 0.34 -15.14 25.58
N TRP A 18 0.41 -14.97 24.26
CA TRP A 18 1.59 -15.29 23.47
C TRP A 18 2.47 -14.07 23.17
N ARG A 19 1.89 -12.87 23.23
CA ARG A 19 2.59 -11.62 22.94
C ARG A 19 1.91 -10.43 23.59
N ARG A 20 2.71 -9.48 24.09
CA ARG A 20 2.28 -8.12 24.46
C ARG A 20 3.11 -7.12 23.67
N PHE A 21 2.51 -6.00 23.27
CA PHE A 21 3.18 -4.97 22.49
C PHE A 21 2.48 -3.62 22.65
N LYS A 22 3.13 -2.54 22.20
CA LYS A 22 2.54 -1.19 22.15
C LYS A 22 2.20 -0.81 20.71
N ALA A 23 1.06 -0.16 20.52
CA ALA A 23 0.61 0.45 19.27
C ALA A 23 -0.21 1.71 19.58
N LYS A 24 -0.44 2.55 18.57
CA LYS A 24 -1.26 3.76 18.75
C LYS A 24 -2.71 3.38 19.02
N ASP A 25 -3.35 4.12 19.91
CA ASP A 25 -4.78 4.09 20.10
C ASP A 25 -5.50 4.80 18.94
N VAL A 26 -6.65 4.27 18.53
CA VAL A 26 -7.39 4.79 17.37
C VAL A 26 -8.10 6.11 17.66
N GLU A 27 -8.42 6.39 18.92
CA GLU A 27 -9.15 7.60 19.32
C GLU A 27 -8.19 8.70 19.76
N THR A 28 -7.20 8.36 20.59
CA THR A 28 -6.29 9.35 21.17
C THR A 28 -4.97 9.51 20.40
N GLY A 29 -4.59 8.52 19.59
CA GLY A 29 -3.28 8.47 18.93
C GLY A 29 -2.11 8.13 19.85
N GLU A 30 -2.34 7.98 21.15
CA GLU A 30 -1.30 7.67 22.14
C GLU A 30 -0.88 6.20 22.10
N LEU A 31 0.34 5.89 22.54
CA LEU A 31 0.80 4.50 22.62
C LEU A 31 0.14 3.76 23.79
N VAL A 32 -0.68 2.76 23.46
CA VAL A 32 -1.35 1.87 24.41
C VAL A 32 -0.87 0.43 24.25
N ASN A 33 -1.10 -0.38 25.28
CA ASN A 33 -0.71 -1.80 25.27
C ASN A 33 -1.80 -2.66 24.61
N TYR A 34 -1.37 -3.69 23.89
CA TYR A 34 -2.18 -4.74 23.29
C TYR A 34 -1.63 -6.12 23.67
N ARG A 35 -2.48 -7.14 23.61
CA ARG A 35 -2.11 -8.55 23.76
C ARG A 35 -2.61 -9.40 22.61
N VAL A 36 -1.80 -10.37 22.20
CA VAL A 36 -2.22 -11.51 21.38
C VAL A 36 -2.24 -12.75 22.26
N GLN A 37 -3.36 -13.45 22.27
CA GLN A 37 -3.58 -14.65 23.08
C GLN A 37 -4.31 -15.72 22.29
N ASP A 38 -4.44 -16.91 22.87
CA ASP A 38 -5.42 -17.89 22.40
C ASP A 38 -6.81 -17.27 22.35
N LEU A 39 -7.56 -17.53 21.27
CA LEU A 39 -8.96 -17.18 21.18
C LEU A 39 -9.77 -18.01 22.19
N PRO A 40 -10.39 -17.38 23.21
CA PRO A 40 -11.22 -18.10 24.19
C PRO A 40 -12.48 -18.68 23.54
N GLU A 41 -12.97 -19.82 24.05
CA GLU A 41 -14.11 -20.54 23.46
C GLU A 41 -15.41 -19.73 23.51
N ASP A 42 -15.62 -18.96 24.57
CA ASP A 42 -16.75 -18.04 24.74
C ASP A 42 -16.74 -16.89 23.73
N ARG A 43 -15.65 -16.71 22.98
CA ARG A 43 -15.48 -15.66 21.96
C ARG A 43 -15.50 -16.19 20.52
N TYR A 44 -15.76 -17.49 20.31
CA TYR A 44 -15.76 -18.09 18.97
C TYR A 44 -16.81 -17.51 18.04
N GLU A 45 -18.06 -17.37 18.49
CA GLU A 45 -19.12 -16.83 17.64
C GLU A 45 -18.92 -15.34 17.33
N GLU A 46 -18.40 -14.55 18.26
CA GLU A 46 -18.05 -13.15 17.99
C GLU A 46 -16.95 -13.05 16.93
N ALA A 47 -15.91 -13.89 17.02
CA ALA A 47 -14.86 -13.95 16.01
C ALA A 47 -15.41 -14.34 14.63
N VAL A 48 -16.29 -15.35 14.57
CA VAL A 48 -16.95 -15.77 13.33
C VAL A 48 -17.82 -14.64 12.77
N GLN A 49 -18.58 -13.94 13.60
CA GLN A 49 -19.41 -12.81 13.18
C GLN A 49 -18.57 -11.68 12.58
N LEU A 50 -17.45 -11.30 13.20
CA LEU A 50 -16.53 -10.29 12.67
C LEU A 50 -15.93 -10.71 11.32
N LEU A 51 -15.60 -12.00 11.15
CA LEU A 51 -15.11 -12.54 9.88
C LEU A 51 -16.19 -12.48 8.79
N VAL A 52 -17.45 -12.85 9.11
CA VAL A 52 -18.56 -12.70 8.16
C VAL A 52 -18.78 -11.23 7.80
N GLU A 53 -18.74 -10.34 8.78
CA GLU A 53 -19.05 -8.92 8.59
C GLU A 53 -17.99 -8.19 7.75
N HIS A 54 -16.71 -8.50 7.96
CA HIS A 54 -15.60 -7.75 7.39
C HIS A 54 -14.73 -8.58 6.45
N PHE A 55 -14.31 -9.79 6.86
CA PHE A 55 -13.37 -10.58 6.06
C PHE A 55 -13.98 -11.01 4.71
N LEU A 56 -15.23 -11.45 4.67
CA LEU A 56 -15.89 -11.86 3.42
C LEU A 56 -16.11 -10.71 2.43
N LYS A 57 -16.12 -9.45 2.90
CA LYS A 57 -16.31 -8.26 2.06
C LYS A 57 -14.98 -7.70 1.54
N ASP A 58 -13.91 -7.87 2.30
CA ASP A 58 -12.63 -7.20 2.05
C ASP A 58 -11.55 -8.16 1.51
N GLU A 59 -11.61 -9.45 1.83
CA GLU A 59 -10.62 -10.43 1.34
C GLU A 59 -10.81 -10.64 -0.17
N PRO A 60 -9.74 -10.58 -0.99
CA PRO A 60 -9.90 -10.48 -2.44
C PRO A 60 -10.62 -11.66 -3.10
N MET A 61 -10.32 -12.90 -2.71
CA MET A 61 -11.00 -14.07 -3.28
C MET A 61 -12.48 -14.10 -2.89
N CYS A 62 -12.79 -13.80 -1.62
CA CYS A 62 -14.15 -13.70 -1.10
C CYS A 62 -14.94 -12.61 -1.82
N LYS A 63 -14.37 -11.40 -1.92
CA LYS A 63 -14.99 -10.25 -2.56
C LYS A 63 -15.27 -10.54 -4.04
N ALA A 64 -14.30 -11.07 -4.77
CA ALA A 64 -14.44 -11.41 -6.18
C ALA A 64 -15.43 -12.55 -6.44
N GLY A 65 -15.50 -13.52 -5.51
CA GLY A 65 -16.50 -14.58 -5.55
C GLY A 65 -17.90 -14.15 -5.11
N GLY A 66 -18.07 -12.93 -4.58
CA GLY A 66 -19.34 -12.46 -4.03
C GLY A 66 -19.74 -13.19 -2.73
N ALA A 67 -18.77 -13.70 -1.95
CA ALA A 67 -19.01 -14.58 -0.81
C ALA A 67 -19.97 -13.98 0.23
N ALA A 68 -19.85 -12.68 0.53
CA ALA A 68 -20.71 -12.01 1.50
C ALA A 68 -22.19 -11.90 1.06
N ALA A 69 -22.47 -12.02 -0.24
CA ALA A 69 -23.81 -11.95 -0.81
C ALA A 69 -24.40 -13.34 -1.10
N ASP A 70 -23.61 -14.41 -1.00
CA ASP A 70 -24.02 -15.79 -1.21
C ASP A 70 -24.22 -16.50 0.16
N PRO A 71 -25.47 -16.72 0.61
CA PRO A 71 -25.75 -17.34 1.90
C PRO A 71 -25.11 -18.73 2.07
N GLN A 72 -24.97 -19.48 0.97
CA GLN A 72 -24.36 -20.80 1.02
C GLN A 72 -22.85 -20.69 1.29
N SER A 73 -22.17 -19.75 0.62
CA SER A 73 -20.76 -19.45 0.90
C SER A 73 -20.55 -18.91 2.32
N VAL A 74 -21.42 -18.02 2.81
CA VAL A 74 -21.37 -17.53 4.21
C VAL A 74 -21.48 -18.71 5.19
N ALA A 75 -22.41 -19.63 4.96
CA ALA A 75 -22.57 -20.82 5.79
C ALA A 75 -21.34 -21.73 5.72
N GLY A 76 -20.81 -21.98 4.52
CA GLY A 76 -19.60 -22.78 4.30
C GLY A 76 -18.38 -22.24 5.05
N PHE A 77 -18.10 -20.94 4.92
CA PHE A 77 -17.01 -20.29 5.66
C PHE A 77 -17.23 -20.35 7.17
N SER A 78 -18.43 -20.02 7.63
CA SER A 78 -18.75 -20.01 9.07
C SER A 78 -18.58 -21.40 9.70
N ASN A 79 -19.04 -22.45 9.00
CA ASN A 79 -18.90 -23.83 9.45
C ASN A 79 -17.43 -24.28 9.45
N ALA A 80 -16.66 -23.92 8.42
CA ALA A 80 -15.24 -24.21 8.38
C ALA A 80 -14.48 -23.53 9.53
N TRP A 81 -14.75 -22.25 9.80
CA TRP A 81 -14.13 -21.54 10.92
C TRP A 81 -14.50 -22.17 12.26
N ARG A 82 -15.78 -22.43 12.53
CA ARG A 82 -16.20 -23.10 13.78
C ARG A 82 -15.49 -24.43 14.00
N LEU A 83 -15.36 -25.24 12.94
CA LEU A 83 -14.65 -26.52 13.01
C LEU A 83 -13.16 -26.33 13.33
N ILE A 84 -12.49 -25.37 12.69
CA ILE A 84 -11.07 -25.08 12.92
C ILE A 84 -10.82 -24.51 14.32
N LEU A 85 -11.73 -23.68 14.84
CA LEU A 85 -11.61 -23.09 16.17
C LEU A 85 -11.53 -24.15 17.28
N GLN A 86 -12.16 -25.32 17.10
CA GLN A 86 -12.11 -26.44 18.05
C GLN A 86 -10.70 -26.99 18.30
N ASP A 87 -9.74 -26.76 17.38
CA ASP A 87 -8.35 -27.19 17.57
C ASP A 87 -7.63 -26.35 18.65
N ARG A 88 -8.27 -25.27 19.15
CA ARG A 88 -7.76 -24.40 20.22
C ARG A 88 -6.36 -23.83 19.93
N ILE A 89 -6.06 -23.48 18.68
CA ILE A 89 -4.79 -22.87 18.28
C ILE A 89 -4.96 -21.48 17.63
N SER A 90 -6.20 -21.04 17.40
CA SER A 90 -6.48 -19.74 16.81
C SER A 90 -6.16 -18.59 17.78
N LEU A 91 -5.77 -17.46 17.22
CA LEU A 91 -5.27 -16.31 17.96
C LEU A 91 -6.25 -15.14 17.89
N VAL A 92 -6.32 -14.36 18.96
CA VAL A 92 -7.09 -13.12 19.06
C VAL A 92 -6.23 -12.02 19.63
N CYS A 93 -6.45 -10.79 19.16
CA CYS A 93 -5.82 -9.59 19.67
C CYS A 93 -6.85 -8.72 20.40
N PHE A 94 -6.45 -8.21 21.55
CA PHE A 94 -7.21 -7.27 22.37
C PHE A 94 -6.34 -6.07 22.72
N LYS A 95 -6.97 -4.91 22.93
CA LYS A 95 -6.36 -3.80 23.67
C LYS A 95 -6.32 -4.17 25.16
N GLU A 96 -5.25 -3.81 25.88
CA GLU A 96 -5.22 -4.03 27.34
C GLU A 96 -6.37 -3.32 28.04
N ASN A 97 -6.92 -3.96 29.07
CA ASN A 97 -8.09 -3.48 29.83
C ASN A 97 -9.36 -3.27 28.98
N SER A 98 -9.42 -3.87 27.79
CA SER A 98 -10.61 -3.97 26.97
C SER A 98 -10.83 -5.44 26.58
N ASP A 99 -12.10 -5.79 26.44
CA ASP A 99 -12.55 -7.08 25.94
C ASP A 99 -12.93 -7.04 24.47
N GLU A 100 -12.79 -5.89 23.79
CA GLU A 100 -13.10 -5.74 22.36
C GLU A 100 -12.06 -6.46 21.47
N ILE A 101 -12.50 -7.38 20.61
CA ILE A 101 -11.64 -8.00 19.60
C ILE A 101 -11.18 -6.94 18.60
N VAL A 102 -9.87 -6.69 18.54
CA VAL A 102 -9.28 -5.77 17.56
C VAL A 102 -8.75 -6.49 16.32
N GLY A 103 -8.52 -7.80 16.44
CA GLY A 103 -8.15 -8.66 15.32
C GLY A 103 -8.18 -10.14 15.69
N VAL A 104 -8.36 -11.00 14.67
CA VAL A 104 -8.46 -12.44 14.83
C VAL A 104 -7.64 -13.15 13.77
N ASN A 105 -7.06 -14.29 14.12
CA ASN A 105 -6.39 -15.18 13.18
C ASN A 105 -6.82 -16.63 13.43
N VAL A 106 -7.62 -17.14 12.51
CA VAL A 106 -8.07 -18.53 12.51
C VAL A 106 -6.92 -19.40 12.00
N LEU A 107 -6.39 -20.26 12.86
CA LEU A 107 -5.26 -21.14 12.59
C LEU A 107 -5.73 -22.59 12.53
N LYS A 108 -5.22 -23.31 11.53
CA LYS A 108 -5.39 -24.73 11.32
C LYS A 108 -4.03 -25.42 11.39
N LEU A 109 -3.99 -26.62 11.97
CA LEU A 109 -2.79 -27.45 11.93
C LEU A 109 -2.86 -28.38 10.72
N CYS A 110 -1.91 -28.24 9.81
CA CYS A 110 -1.74 -29.13 8.66
C CYS A 110 -0.78 -30.27 9.04
N CYS A 111 -1.15 -31.50 8.71
CA CYS A 111 -0.37 -32.70 8.98
C CYS A 111 -0.08 -33.45 7.67
N ARG A 112 1.15 -33.95 7.52
CA ARG A 112 1.58 -34.73 6.35
C ARG A 112 0.69 -35.95 6.18
N GLY A 113 0.21 -36.16 4.95
CA GLY A 113 -0.66 -37.29 4.62
C GLY A 113 -2.12 -37.13 5.04
N THR A 114 -2.49 -35.99 5.65
CA THR A 114 -3.90 -35.66 5.90
C THR A 114 -4.42 -34.79 4.76
N GLU A 115 -5.48 -35.24 4.10
CA GLU A 115 -6.24 -34.41 3.16
C GLU A 115 -7.55 -33.99 3.81
N ASP A 116 -7.77 -32.68 3.89
CA ASP A 116 -9.05 -32.14 4.29
C ASP A 116 -9.90 -31.92 3.03
N GLY A 117 -10.99 -32.66 2.93
CA GLY A 117 -11.96 -32.46 1.86
C GLY A 117 -12.61 -31.08 1.93
N ILE A 118 -13.02 -30.56 0.78
CA ILE A 118 -13.89 -29.38 0.71
C ILE A 118 -15.33 -29.86 0.87
N PRO A 119 -16.13 -29.31 1.81
CA PRO A 119 -17.53 -29.70 1.96
C PRO A 119 -18.32 -29.47 0.67
N GLU A 120 -19.15 -30.44 0.26
CA GLU A 120 -19.95 -30.35 -0.97
C GLU A 120 -20.94 -29.18 -0.95
N ASP A 121 -21.36 -28.77 0.24
CA ASP A 121 -22.33 -27.71 0.49
C ASP A 121 -21.70 -26.36 0.81
N ALA A 122 -20.37 -26.20 0.68
CA ALA A 122 -19.65 -25.00 1.09
C ALA A 122 -20.05 -23.71 0.35
N GLY A 123 -20.75 -23.79 -0.78
CA GLY A 123 -21.04 -22.66 -1.66
C GLY A 123 -19.88 -22.36 -2.61
N LYS A 124 -20.18 -21.70 -3.73
CA LYS A 124 -19.20 -21.55 -4.84
C LYS A 124 -17.98 -20.73 -4.42
N ALA A 125 -18.18 -19.55 -3.82
CA ALA A 125 -17.08 -18.65 -3.48
C ALA A 125 -16.15 -19.27 -2.43
N CYS A 126 -16.72 -19.96 -1.43
CA CYS A 126 -15.96 -20.72 -0.44
C CYS A 126 -15.17 -21.87 -1.10
N THR A 127 -15.83 -22.66 -1.94
CA THR A 127 -15.20 -23.78 -2.66
C THR A 127 -14.01 -23.30 -3.51
N ASP A 128 -14.20 -22.20 -4.25
CA ASP A 128 -13.18 -21.64 -5.12
C ASP A 128 -11.97 -21.14 -4.32
N MET A 129 -12.20 -20.40 -3.23
CA MET A 129 -11.13 -19.96 -2.33
C MET A 129 -10.35 -21.15 -1.74
N LEU A 130 -11.06 -22.19 -1.26
CA LEU A 130 -10.42 -23.36 -0.66
C LEU A 130 -9.57 -24.14 -1.66
N ARG A 131 -10.04 -24.30 -2.90
CA ARG A 131 -9.27 -24.93 -3.98
C ARG A 131 -8.02 -24.12 -4.35
N ALA A 132 -8.14 -22.79 -4.42
CA ALA A 132 -6.99 -21.92 -4.70
C ALA A 132 -5.94 -21.99 -3.59
N MET A 133 -6.37 -21.94 -2.32
CA MET A 133 -5.46 -22.07 -1.17
C MET A 133 -4.80 -23.44 -1.09
N ASP A 134 -5.55 -24.52 -1.33
CA ASP A 134 -5.03 -25.89 -1.37
C ASP A 134 -3.98 -26.05 -2.48
N TYR A 135 -4.29 -25.58 -3.69
CA TYR A 135 -3.35 -25.59 -4.82
C TYR A 135 -2.06 -24.85 -4.51
N ALA A 136 -2.13 -23.63 -3.97
CA ALA A 136 -0.94 -22.85 -3.62
C ALA A 136 -0.13 -23.53 -2.50
N THR A 137 -0.80 -24.11 -1.50
CA THR A 137 -0.15 -24.81 -0.39
C THR A 137 0.58 -26.07 -0.86
N ARG A 138 -0.05 -26.89 -1.71
CA ARG A 138 0.59 -28.08 -2.30
C ARG A 138 1.76 -27.71 -3.21
N SER A 139 1.63 -26.64 -3.98
CA SER A 139 2.70 -26.16 -4.89
C SER A 139 3.94 -25.64 -4.15
N GLY A 140 3.79 -25.20 -2.89
CA GLY A 140 4.92 -24.81 -2.05
C GLY A 140 5.75 -25.98 -1.48
N ASP A 141 5.27 -27.23 -1.62
CA ASP A 141 5.92 -28.48 -1.19
C ASP A 141 6.58 -28.40 0.22
N LEU A 142 5.86 -27.81 1.16
CA LEU A 142 6.40 -27.39 2.46
C LEU A 142 6.98 -28.56 3.27
N TYR A 143 6.31 -29.71 3.23
CA TYR A 143 6.71 -30.90 3.98
C TYR A 143 8.08 -31.40 3.58
N ASN A 144 8.37 -31.46 2.28
CA ASN A 144 9.68 -31.90 1.78
C ASN A 144 10.70 -30.78 1.91
N LYS A 145 10.35 -29.55 1.50
CA LYS A 145 11.24 -28.38 1.51
C LYS A 145 11.86 -28.12 2.89
N TYR A 146 11.06 -28.23 3.96
CA TYR A 146 11.50 -27.97 5.32
C TYR A 146 11.70 -29.23 6.16
N ASN A 147 11.50 -30.42 5.60
CA ASN A 147 11.54 -31.70 6.30
C ASN A 147 10.73 -31.70 7.61
N VAL A 148 9.45 -31.34 7.51
CA VAL A 148 8.51 -31.31 8.63
C VAL A 148 7.29 -32.17 8.34
N ASP A 149 6.64 -32.68 9.39
CA ASP A 149 5.36 -33.40 9.28
C ASP A 149 4.15 -32.53 9.63
N THR A 150 4.35 -31.38 10.29
CA THR A 150 3.28 -30.48 10.69
C THR A 150 3.64 -29.01 10.52
N PHE A 151 2.64 -28.18 10.23
CA PHE A 151 2.79 -26.73 10.20
C PHE A 151 1.45 -26.02 10.47
N PHE A 152 1.51 -24.78 10.98
CA PHE A 152 0.31 -23.93 11.05
C PHE A 152 -0.02 -23.30 9.71
N ALA A 153 -1.28 -23.37 9.30
CA ALA A 153 -1.87 -22.59 8.23
C ALA A 153 -2.86 -21.55 8.76
N GLY A 154 -2.77 -20.32 8.26
CA GLY A 154 -3.78 -19.29 8.48
C GLY A 154 -4.94 -19.47 7.51
N PHE A 155 -6.13 -19.66 8.06
CA PHE A 155 -7.36 -19.79 7.26
C PHE A 155 -8.09 -18.45 7.14
N ALA A 156 -7.94 -17.56 8.13
CA ALA A 156 -8.37 -16.17 8.06
C ALA A 156 -7.49 -15.30 8.96
N LEU A 157 -7.23 -14.07 8.53
CA LEU A 157 -6.57 -13.02 9.31
C LEU A 157 -7.36 -11.72 9.12
N LEU A 158 -7.99 -11.24 10.18
CA LEU A 158 -8.79 -10.02 10.18
C LEU A 158 -8.24 -9.04 11.20
N ILE A 159 -8.07 -7.78 10.79
CA ILE A 159 -8.02 -6.63 11.69
C ILE A 159 -9.32 -5.85 11.48
N VAL A 160 -10.05 -5.62 12.57
CA VAL A 160 -11.32 -4.88 12.55
C VAL A 160 -11.06 -3.48 11.94
N PRO A 161 -11.89 -2.98 11.01
CA PRO A 161 -11.57 -1.83 10.17
C PRO A 161 -11.00 -0.60 10.89
N LYS A 162 -11.59 -0.21 12.03
CA LYS A 162 -11.13 0.96 12.81
C LYS A 162 -9.71 0.80 13.40
N TYR A 163 -9.19 -0.42 13.53
CA TYR A 163 -7.86 -0.72 14.06
C TYR A 163 -6.81 -1.04 12.99
N ARG A 164 -7.13 -0.85 11.71
CA ARG A 164 -6.17 -1.00 10.60
C ARG A 164 -5.08 0.07 10.67
N ALA A 165 -4.02 -0.09 9.88
CA ALA A 165 -2.81 0.75 9.89
C ALA A 165 -2.01 0.79 11.22
N LEU A 166 -2.43 0.07 12.26
CA LEU A 166 -1.72 0.00 13.55
C LEU A 166 -0.70 -1.15 13.65
N ARG A 167 -0.36 -1.78 12.52
CA ARG A 167 0.56 -2.95 12.43
C ARG A 167 0.16 -4.17 13.29
N LEU A 168 -1.10 -4.29 13.70
CA LEU A 168 -1.58 -5.39 14.55
C LEU A 168 -1.45 -6.77 13.88
N ALA A 169 -1.68 -6.85 12.55
CA ALA A 169 -1.55 -8.08 11.79
C ALA A 169 -0.15 -8.70 11.92
N GLU A 170 0.91 -7.88 11.83
CA GLU A 170 2.29 -8.33 12.03
C GLU A 170 2.47 -8.94 13.43
N GLN A 171 1.90 -8.31 14.46
CA GLN A 171 2.06 -8.76 15.84
C GLN A 171 1.32 -10.09 16.10
N ILE A 172 0.14 -10.27 15.49
CA ILE A 172 -0.58 -11.55 15.52
C ILE A 172 0.23 -12.65 14.83
N LEU A 173 0.80 -12.37 13.65
CA LEU A 173 1.65 -13.33 12.94
C LEU A 173 2.90 -13.72 13.75
N ARG A 174 3.56 -12.76 14.43
CA ARG A 174 4.70 -13.04 15.30
C ARG A 174 4.34 -13.89 16.51
N ALA A 175 3.11 -13.79 17.04
CA ALA A 175 2.66 -14.61 18.17
C ALA A 175 2.61 -16.11 17.85
N ARG A 176 2.47 -16.48 16.56
CA ARG A 176 2.53 -17.87 16.11
C ARG A 176 3.85 -18.56 16.45
N ILE A 177 4.95 -17.82 16.54
CA ILE A 177 6.28 -18.36 16.89
C ILE A 177 6.25 -18.90 18.33
N SER A 178 5.75 -18.12 19.29
CA SER A 178 5.65 -18.52 20.69
C SER A 178 4.69 -19.70 20.86
N LEU A 179 3.53 -19.65 20.22
CA LEU A 179 2.55 -20.74 20.21
C LEU A 179 3.18 -22.03 19.65
N GLY A 180 3.79 -21.96 18.46
CA GLY A 180 4.37 -23.11 17.77
C GLY A 180 5.48 -23.79 18.56
N ARG A 181 6.41 -22.99 19.10
CA ARG A 181 7.46 -23.51 20.00
C ARG A 181 6.89 -24.22 21.22
N THR A 182 5.81 -23.69 21.79
CA THR A 182 5.21 -24.22 23.02
C THR A 182 4.48 -25.54 22.77
N ILE A 183 3.81 -25.69 21.62
CA ILE A 183 3.03 -26.90 21.30
C ILE A 183 3.75 -27.87 20.35
N GLY A 184 5.02 -27.61 20.04
CA GLY A 184 5.86 -28.50 19.23
C GLY A 184 5.58 -28.47 17.72
N VAL A 185 5.09 -27.34 17.19
CA VAL A 185 4.86 -27.13 15.75
C VAL A 185 6.03 -26.32 15.17
N PRO A 186 6.86 -26.92 14.30
CA PRO A 186 8.14 -26.34 13.90
C PRO A 186 8.01 -25.25 12.82
N LEU A 187 6.89 -25.22 12.09
CA LEU A 187 6.70 -24.36 10.92
C LEU A 187 5.33 -23.65 10.96
N THR A 188 5.26 -22.43 10.45
CA THR A 188 4.03 -21.76 10.04
C THR A 188 4.18 -21.34 8.59
N SER A 189 3.16 -21.59 7.78
CA SER A 189 3.10 -21.15 6.38
C SER A 189 1.67 -20.76 6.05
N THR A 190 1.43 -19.79 5.20
CA THR A 190 0.06 -19.29 4.94
C THR A 190 -0.01 -18.69 3.55
N VAL A 191 -1.12 -18.94 2.85
CA VAL A 191 -1.43 -18.25 1.60
C VAL A 191 -1.90 -16.84 1.96
N PHE A 192 -1.09 -15.84 1.62
CA PHE A 192 -1.41 -14.42 1.83
C PHE A 192 -1.89 -13.82 0.52
N THR A 193 -3.13 -13.33 0.51
CA THR A 193 -3.92 -13.17 -0.73
C THR A 193 -3.99 -11.73 -1.22
N ASN A 194 -3.61 -10.76 -0.37
CA ASN A 194 -3.44 -9.37 -0.75
C ASN A 194 -2.09 -8.82 -0.26
N LYS A 195 -1.66 -7.72 -0.88
CA LYS A 195 -0.40 -7.04 -0.56
C LYS A 195 -0.25 -6.64 0.92
N PHE A 196 -1.33 -6.29 1.62
CA PHE A 196 -1.26 -5.86 3.02
C PHE A 196 -0.88 -7.03 3.93
N SER A 197 -1.53 -8.17 3.70
CA SER A 197 -1.28 -9.42 4.42
C SER A 197 0.11 -9.99 4.08
N GLN A 198 0.54 -9.90 2.82
CA GLN A 198 1.89 -10.26 2.37
C GLN A 198 2.96 -9.37 3.03
N ALA A 199 2.76 -8.05 3.03
CA ALA A 199 3.68 -7.11 3.68
C ALA A 199 3.75 -7.32 5.21
N ALA A 200 2.62 -7.64 5.86
CA ALA A 200 2.60 -7.98 7.28
C ALA A 200 3.37 -9.29 7.56
N ALA A 201 3.24 -10.29 6.69
CA ALA A 201 3.97 -11.56 6.78
C ALA A 201 5.47 -11.38 6.59
N ALA A 202 5.89 -10.65 5.55
CA ALA A 202 7.30 -10.34 5.28
C ALA A 202 7.94 -9.63 6.49
N ARG A 203 7.28 -8.63 7.06
CA ARG A 203 7.75 -7.97 8.30
C ARG A 203 7.82 -8.94 9.48
N ALA A 204 6.87 -9.87 9.60
CA ALA A 204 6.87 -10.88 10.65
C ALA A 204 7.97 -11.94 10.47
N GLY A 205 8.66 -11.96 9.34
CA GLY A 205 9.77 -12.87 9.03
C GLY A 205 9.38 -14.09 8.20
N PHE A 206 8.24 -14.05 7.49
CA PHE A 206 7.87 -15.09 6.52
C PHE A 206 8.70 -14.93 5.24
N GLU A 207 8.97 -16.06 4.60
CA GLU A 207 9.62 -16.13 3.29
C GLU A 207 8.62 -16.65 2.25
N GLU A 208 8.79 -16.22 1.00
CA GLU A 208 7.98 -16.70 -0.11
C GLU A 208 8.37 -18.13 -0.48
N THR A 209 7.39 -19.04 -0.43
CA THR A 209 7.60 -20.46 -0.77
C THR A 209 7.03 -20.82 -2.13
N PHE A 210 5.96 -20.13 -2.54
CA PHE A 210 5.31 -20.25 -3.85
C PHE A 210 4.55 -18.94 -4.13
N VAL A 211 4.55 -18.51 -5.39
CA VAL A 211 3.82 -17.33 -5.86
C VAL A 211 3.09 -17.69 -7.15
N ILE A 212 1.83 -17.27 -7.25
CA ILE A 212 1.02 -17.39 -8.46
C ILE A 212 0.14 -16.14 -8.59
N SER A 213 0.00 -15.63 -9.81
CA SER A 213 -0.93 -14.53 -10.09
C SER A 213 -2.37 -15.05 -10.14
N TYR A 214 -3.34 -14.16 -9.93
CA TYR A 214 -4.75 -14.53 -10.08
C TYR A 214 -5.14 -14.78 -11.55
N GLU A 215 -4.36 -14.26 -12.51
CA GLU A 215 -4.53 -14.58 -13.93
C GLU A 215 -4.08 -16.01 -14.23
N ASP A 216 -2.92 -16.41 -13.72
CA ASP A 216 -2.41 -17.77 -13.87
C ASP A 216 -3.30 -18.79 -13.17
N LEU A 217 -3.96 -18.42 -12.05
CA LEU A 217 -4.94 -19.28 -11.38
C LEU A 217 -6.09 -19.70 -12.32
N LYS A 218 -6.45 -18.89 -13.32
CA LYS A 218 -7.50 -19.20 -14.31
C LYS A 218 -7.12 -20.35 -15.23
N VAL A 219 -5.84 -20.52 -15.50
CA VAL A 219 -5.32 -21.51 -16.47
C VAL A 219 -4.53 -22.65 -15.79
N SER A 220 -4.22 -22.51 -14.50
CA SER A 220 -3.57 -23.51 -13.67
C SER A 220 -4.46 -24.72 -13.34
N GLY A 221 -3.92 -25.69 -12.58
CA GLY A 221 -4.63 -26.90 -12.15
C GLY A 221 -6.06 -26.69 -11.62
N PRO A 222 -6.33 -25.69 -10.75
CA PRO A 222 -7.69 -25.42 -10.26
C PRO A 222 -8.61 -24.71 -11.27
N LYS A 223 -8.08 -23.99 -12.27
CA LYS A 223 -8.83 -23.20 -13.27
C LYS A 223 -9.89 -22.27 -12.68
N ILE A 224 -9.49 -21.45 -11.71
CA ILE A 224 -10.40 -20.56 -10.96
C ILE A 224 -10.16 -19.11 -11.36
N ALA A 225 -11.25 -18.39 -11.63
CA ALA A 225 -11.21 -16.97 -11.91
C ALA A 225 -11.76 -16.17 -10.72
N PHE A 226 -10.98 -15.17 -10.30
CA PHE A 226 -11.40 -14.17 -9.32
C PHE A 226 -11.48 -12.80 -10.01
N PRO A 227 -12.64 -12.46 -10.60
CA PRO A 227 -12.79 -11.22 -11.36
C PRO A 227 -12.66 -9.99 -10.47
N GLY A 228 -12.03 -8.93 -10.98
CA GLY A 228 -11.87 -7.68 -10.24
C GLY A 228 -10.87 -7.74 -9.08
N VAL A 229 -10.17 -8.85 -8.88
CA VAL A 229 -8.99 -8.87 -8.02
C VAL A 229 -7.83 -8.24 -8.77
N GLU A 230 -7.60 -6.96 -8.52
CA GLU A 230 -6.42 -6.25 -9.01
C GLU A 230 -5.18 -6.85 -8.38
N THR A 231 -4.39 -7.56 -9.19
CA THR A 231 -3.19 -8.29 -8.75
C THR A 231 -1.93 -7.89 -9.43
N GLU A 232 -2.03 -6.95 -10.36
CA GLU A 232 -0.87 -6.31 -10.93
C GLU A 232 -0.78 -4.91 -10.34
N PHE A 233 0.35 -4.66 -9.66
CA PHE A 233 0.87 -3.32 -9.58
C PHE A 233 0.80 -2.75 -10.99
N TRP A 234 0.13 -1.61 -11.15
CA TRP A 234 0.12 -0.95 -12.44
C TRP A 234 1.56 -0.88 -12.96
N LYS A 235 1.75 -1.41 -14.16
CA LYS A 235 3.00 -1.33 -14.88
C LYS A 235 2.76 -0.44 -16.08
N ARG A 236 3.72 0.44 -16.37
CA ARG A 236 3.72 1.18 -17.63
C ARG A 236 3.56 0.19 -18.79
N PRO A 237 2.57 0.36 -19.69
CA PRO A 237 2.35 -0.58 -20.78
C PRO A 237 3.60 -0.72 -21.66
N ASP A 238 4.01 -1.97 -21.95
CA ASP A 238 5.24 -2.26 -22.69
C ASP A 238 5.21 -1.78 -24.15
N ASN A 239 4.02 -1.49 -24.68
CA ASN A 239 3.83 -0.91 -26.01
C ASN A 239 4.05 0.62 -26.07
N VAL A 240 4.21 1.30 -24.93
CA VAL A 240 4.51 2.73 -24.89
C VAL A 240 6.03 2.90 -24.86
N PRO A 241 6.66 3.45 -25.92
CA PRO A 241 8.12 3.55 -25.99
C PRO A 241 8.71 4.31 -24.80
N PHE A 242 9.90 3.93 -24.37
CA PHE A 242 10.62 4.60 -23.29
C PHE A 242 12.13 4.67 -23.62
N PRO A 243 12.77 5.85 -23.53
CA PRO A 243 12.15 7.15 -23.28
C PRO A 243 11.39 7.70 -24.50
N SER A 244 10.26 8.35 -24.27
CA SER A 244 9.45 9.07 -25.26
C SER A 244 9.53 10.58 -25.05
N ILE A 245 9.47 11.34 -26.15
CA ILE A 245 9.31 12.80 -26.13
C ILE A 245 7.81 13.09 -26.15
N TRP A 246 7.35 13.83 -25.14
CA TRP A 246 5.93 14.07 -24.90
C TRP A 246 5.49 15.46 -25.34
N HIS A 247 6.39 16.44 -25.29
CA HIS A 247 6.07 17.82 -25.61
C HIS A 247 7.28 18.55 -26.17
N ARG A 248 7.08 19.43 -27.16
CA ARG A 248 8.10 20.37 -27.66
C ARG A 248 7.52 21.76 -27.68
N PHE A 249 8.32 22.75 -27.30
CA PHE A 249 7.88 24.13 -27.20
C PHE A 249 9.05 25.10 -27.36
N THR A 250 8.72 26.38 -27.58
CA THR A 250 9.70 27.45 -27.69
C THR A 250 9.46 28.51 -26.63
N VAL A 251 10.52 29.07 -26.05
CA VAL A 251 10.47 30.18 -25.10
C VAL A 251 11.34 31.30 -25.60
N LYS A 252 10.81 32.53 -25.61
CA LYS A 252 11.63 33.73 -25.78
C LYS A 252 12.32 34.04 -24.45
N ASP A 253 13.64 33.92 -24.41
CA ASP A 253 14.44 34.25 -23.23
C ASP A 253 14.27 35.75 -22.90
N PRO A 254 13.74 36.09 -21.71
CA PRO A 254 13.51 37.49 -21.35
C PRO A 254 14.79 38.29 -21.16
N LYS A 255 15.95 37.64 -20.96
CA LYS A 255 17.25 38.30 -20.77
C LYS A 255 17.93 38.60 -22.10
N THR A 256 17.95 37.63 -23.01
CA THR A 256 18.68 37.73 -24.28
C THR A 256 17.79 38.09 -25.47
N GLY A 257 16.48 37.89 -25.36
CA GLY A 257 15.53 38.03 -26.46
C GLY A 257 15.52 36.87 -27.46
N ASN A 258 16.45 35.91 -27.30
CA ASN A 258 16.58 34.74 -28.19
C ASN A 258 15.39 33.79 -28.02
N VAL A 259 15.01 33.13 -29.11
CA VAL A 259 14.06 32.01 -29.07
C VAL A 259 14.84 30.74 -28.77
N LEU A 260 14.48 30.08 -27.68
CA LEU A 260 15.06 28.81 -27.24
C LEU A 260 14.03 27.71 -27.47
N GLU A 261 14.46 26.58 -28.03
CA GLU A 261 13.63 25.40 -28.26
C GLU A 261 13.88 24.35 -27.18
N PHE A 262 12.81 23.70 -26.72
CA PHE A 262 12.86 22.73 -25.63
C PHE A 262 12.01 21.49 -25.95
N ARG A 263 12.37 20.39 -25.31
CA ARG A 263 11.57 19.16 -25.22
C ARG A 263 11.31 18.78 -23.77
N VAL A 264 10.15 18.19 -23.51
CA VAL A 264 9.86 17.42 -22.31
C VAL A 264 9.71 15.97 -22.71
N GLN A 265 10.42 15.09 -22.03
CA GLN A 265 10.45 13.65 -22.31
C GLN A 265 10.42 12.85 -21.02
N ASP A 266 10.26 11.54 -21.14
CA ASP A 266 10.59 10.62 -20.05
C ASP A 266 12.03 10.85 -19.58
N LEU A 267 12.24 10.84 -18.27
CA LEU A 267 13.59 10.84 -17.68
C LEU A 267 14.30 9.53 -18.04
N PRO A 268 15.41 9.58 -18.80
CA PRO A 268 16.20 8.39 -19.11
C PRO A 268 16.82 7.78 -17.84
N GLU A 269 16.95 6.45 -17.80
CA GLU A 269 17.44 5.72 -16.61
C GLU A 269 18.88 6.07 -16.25
N ASP A 270 19.73 6.33 -17.24
CA ASP A 270 21.10 6.78 -17.06
C ASP A 270 21.22 8.19 -16.43
N ARG A 271 20.09 8.91 -16.30
CA ARG A 271 20.01 10.25 -15.69
C ARG A 271 19.34 10.25 -14.31
N TYR A 272 19.02 9.07 -13.75
CA TYR A 272 18.32 8.97 -12.46
C TYR A 272 19.12 9.54 -11.29
N GLU A 273 20.40 9.20 -11.18
CA GLU A 273 21.24 9.71 -10.08
C GLU A 273 21.40 11.24 -10.13
N GLU A 274 21.65 11.81 -11.31
CA GLU A 274 21.72 13.26 -11.49
C GLU A 274 20.41 13.94 -11.09
N ALA A 275 19.27 13.39 -11.51
CA ALA A 275 17.96 13.92 -11.14
C ALA A 275 17.70 13.84 -9.63
N MET A 276 18.09 12.75 -8.97
CA MET A 276 17.99 12.59 -7.52
C MET A 276 18.86 13.61 -6.78
N ASP A 277 20.11 13.78 -7.18
CA ASP A 277 21.02 14.74 -6.54
C ASP A 277 20.49 16.17 -6.66
N MET A 278 19.96 16.55 -7.83
CA MET A 278 19.31 17.85 -8.03
C MET A 278 18.07 18.04 -7.14
N MET A 279 17.26 17.00 -6.95
CA MET A 279 16.10 17.03 -6.05
C MET A 279 16.53 17.16 -4.58
N LEU A 280 17.54 16.41 -4.15
CA LEU A 280 18.08 16.48 -2.79
C LEU A 280 18.70 17.86 -2.50
N GLU A 281 19.43 18.43 -3.45
CA GLU A 281 20.12 19.72 -3.28
C GLU A 281 19.18 20.91 -3.38
N HIS A 282 18.32 20.95 -4.40
CA HIS A 282 17.54 22.14 -4.71
C HIS A 282 16.08 22.04 -4.26
N PHE A 283 15.44 20.88 -4.45
CA PHE A 283 14.03 20.74 -4.11
C PHE A 283 13.81 20.70 -2.60
N LEU A 284 14.58 19.90 -1.85
CA LEU A 284 14.45 19.86 -0.38
C LEU A 284 14.75 21.20 0.30
N ARG A 285 15.60 22.03 -0.31
CA ARG A 285 15.94 23.36 0.20
C ARG A 285 14.82 24.38 -0.04
N ASP A 286 14.16 24.31 -1.19
CA ASP A 286 13.27 25.37 -1.68
C ASP A 286 11.77 25.03 -1.53
N GLU A 287 11.39 23.74 -1.46
CA GLU A 287 9.99 23.34 -1.33
C GLU A 287 9.46 23.67 0.08
N PRO A 288 8.29 24.33 0.22
CA PRO A 288 7.79 24.83 1.49
C PRO A 288 7.75 23.85 2.66
N MET A 289 7.22 22.64 2.46
CA MET A 289 7.09 21.66 3.56
C MET A 289 8.45 21.08 3.94
N CYS A 290 9.28 20.74 2.94
CA CYS A 290 10.66 20.27 3.13
C CYS A 290 11.51 21.31 3.85
N ARG A 291 11.42 22.57 3.43
CA ARG A 291 12.14 23.68 4.05
C ARG A 291 11.69 23.91 5.49
N SER A 292 10.38 23.86 5.74
CA SER A 292 9.81 24.00 7.09
C SER A 292 10.30 22.92 8.06
N ARG A 293 10.60 21.72 7.56
CA ARG A 293 11.17 20.61 8.34
C ARG A 293 12.69 20.49 8.22
N ASN A 294 13.35 21.49 7.64
CA ASN A 294 14.80 21.52 7.45
C ASN A 294 15.36 20.27 6.74
N CYS A 295 14.59 19.67 5.83
CA CYS A 295 14.93 18.37 5.23
C CYS A 295 16.27 18.38 4.48
N SER A 296 16.66 19.52 3.90
CA SER A 296 17.95 19.65 3.20
C SER A 296 19.18 19.61 4.11
N GLN A 297 19.02 19.78 5.43
CA GLN A 297 20.10 19.76 6.42
C GLN A 297 19.97 18.60 7.41
N ASP A 298 18.87 17.86 7.38
CA ASP A 298 18.65 16.68 8.21
C ASP A 298 19.13 15.41 7.48
N PRO A 299 20.22 14.75 7.94
CA PRO A 299 20.71 13.53 7.33
C PRO A 299 19.67 12.40 7.31
N ARG A 300 18.76 12.33 8.30
CA ARG A 300 17.70 11.32 8.32
C ARG A 300 16.68 11.59 7.22
N ALA A 301 16.19 12.82 7.09
CA ALA A 301 15.29 13.20 6.01
C ALA A 301 15.92 12.93 4.63
N ILE A 302 17.19 13.29 4.42
CA ILE A 302 17.92 13.00 3.17
C ILE A 302 17.95 11.50 2.88
N ALA A 303 18.26 10.68 3.88
CA ALA A 303 18.26 9.22 3.73
C ALA A 303 16.86 8.67 3.41
N ASP A 304 15.81 9.22 4.02
CA ASP A 304 14.43 8.83 3.77
C ASP A 304 13.98 9.20 2.34
N PHE A 305 14.33 10.39 1.83
CA PHE A 305 14.08 10.77 0.44
C PHE A 305 14.87 9.92 -0.56
N ARG A 306 16.13 9.55 -0.24
CA ARG A 306 16.91 8.57 -1.01
C ARG A 306 16.30 7.17 -1.01
N LYS A 307 15.41 6.85 -0.07
CA LYS A 307 14.63 5.59 -0.06
C LYS A 307 13.30 5.72 -0.82
N LEU A 308 12.63 6.86 -0.72
CA LEU A 308 11.32 7.11 -1.34
C LEU A 308 11.42 7.32 -2.86
N TRP A 309 12.28 8.23 -3.32
CA TRP A 309 12.30 8.64 -4.72
C TRP A 309 12.74 7.57 -5.72
N PRO A 310 13.63 6.61 -5.40
CA PRO A 310 13.87 5.48 -6.30
C PRO A 310 12.60 4.65 -6.59
N LYS A 311 11.66 4.58 -5.64
CA LYS A 311 10.36 3.92 -5.87
C LYS A 311 9.53 4.69 -6.92
N VAL A 312 9.56 6.02 -6.86
CA VAL A 312 8.89 6.91 -7.84
C VAL A 312 9.52 6.77 -9.24
N LEU A 313 10.86 6.73 -9.32
CA LEU A 313 11.56 6.61 -10.59
C LEU A 313 11.31 5.27 -11.29
N LYS A 314 11.20 4.17 -10.54
CA LYS A 314 10.94 2.82 -11.08
C LYS A 314 9.65 2.71 -11.89
N GLU A 315 8.67 3.58 -11.66
CA GLU A 315 7.41 3.57 -12.39
C GLU A 315 7.54 4.15 -13.81
N ARG A 316 8.71 4.72 -14.16
CA ARG A 316 9.00 5.27 -15.49
C ARG A 316 7.96 6.30 -15.93
N LEU A 317 7.46 7.12 -15.01
CA LEU A 317 6.52 8.23 -15.29
C LEU A 317 7.18 9.62 -15.20
N THR A 318 8.34 9.72 -14.57
CA THR A 318 9.03 10.99 -14.31
C THR A 318 9.41 11.71 -15.60
N LEU A 319 9.13 13.01 -15.65
CA LEU A 319 9.37 13.87 -16.82
C LEU A 319 10.60 14.75 -16.60
N VAL A 320 11.36 14.97 -17.68
CA VAL A 320 12.53 15.85 -17.69
C VAL A 320 12.48 16.81 -18.88
N CYS A 321 12.95 18.04 -18.68
CA CYS A 321 13.03 19.07 -19.69
C CYS A 321 14.48 19.34 -20.09
N PHE A 322 14.72 19.32 -21.40
CA PHE A 322 15.99 19.65 -22.02
C PHE A 322 15.79 20.76 -23.05
N ARG A 323 16.83 21.59 -23.24
CA ARG A 323 16.92 22.45 -24.42
C ARG A 323 17.34 21.61 -25.63
N GLU A 324 16.84 21.92 -26.82
CA GLU A 324 17.28 21.22 -28.04
C GLU A 324 18.80 21.38 -28.25
N GLY A 325 19.46 20.30 -28.63
CA GLY A 325 20.92 20.24 -28.78
C GLY A 325 21.72 20.36 -27.48
N CYS A 326 21.08 20.16 -26.32
CA CYS A 326 21.73 20.24 -25.01
C CYS A 326 21.22 19.11 -24.10
N ASP A 327 22.13 18.53 -23.31
CA ASP A 327 21.83 17.42 -22.40
C ASP A 327 21.73 17.85 -20.93
N GLU A 328 21.84 19.15 -20.65
CA GLU A 328 21.67 19.70 -19.30
C GLU A 328 20.20 19.70 -18.88
N ILE A 329 19.89 19.27 -17.65
CA ILE A 329 18.51 19.26 -17.15
C ILE A 329 18.05 20.68 -16.82
N TYR A 330 17.06 21.18 -17.57
CA TYR A 330 16.44 22.50 -17.36
C TYR A 330 15.29 22.47 -16.36
N GLY A 331 14.72 21.30 -16.11
CA GLY A 331 13.69 21.06 -15.11
C GLY A 331 13.20 19.63 -15.15
N MET A 332 12.51 19.19 -14.11
CA MET A 332 12.02 17.82 -13.97
C MET A 332 10.79 17.77 -13.09
N ASN A 333 10.01 16.71 -13.24
CA ASN A 333 8.87 16.43 -12.38
C ASN A 333 8.81 14.94 -12.05
N PHE A 334 9.02 14.63 -10.77
CA PHE A 334 8.93 13.28 -10.24
C PHE A 334 7.46 12.89 -10.17
N LEU A 335 7.10 11.83 -10.88
CA LEU A 335 5.71 11.38 -11.05
C LEU A 335 5.58 9.92 -10.64
N LYS A 336 4.50 9.65 -9.92
CA LYS A 336 4.13 8.33 -9.43
C LYS A 336 2.65 8.10 -9.73
N LEU A 337 2.24 6.87 -9.97
CA LEU A 337 0.86 6.47 -9.96
C LEU A 337 0.33 6.36 -8.52
N THR A 338 -0.85 6.93 -8.29
CA THR A 338 -1.65 6.62 -7.11
C THR A 338 -2.89 5.85 -7.55
N GLN A 339 -3.27 4.80 -6.81
CA GLN A 339 -4.40 3.93 -7.12
C GLN A 339 -5.29 3.74 -5.89
N LYS A 340 -6.61 3.64 -6.11
CA LYS A 340 -7.63 3.50 -5.09
C LYS A 340 -7.42 2.19 -4.34
N ASP A 341 -7.60 2.23 -3.02
CA ASP A 341 -7.42 1.07 -2.14
C ASP A 341 -6.01 0.43 -2.20
N VAL A 342 -5.04 1.14 -2.80
CA VAL A 342 -3.65 0.74 -2.90
C VAL A 342 -2.81 1.66 -2.01
N GLU A 343 -2.58 1.24 -0.76
CA GLU A 343 -1.61 1.94 0.10
C GLU A 343 -0.15 1.61 -0.25
N ASP A 344 0.72 2.58 -0.06
CA ASP A 344 2.15 2.37 -0.18
C ASP A 344 2.68 1.39 0.88
N GLU A 345 3.78 0.71 0.54
CA GLU A 345 4.48 -0.12 1.49
C GLU A 345 4.82 0.69 2.75
N PRO A 346 4.37 0.23 3.94
CA PRO A 346 4.72 0.89 5.19
C PRO A 346 6.24 1.00 5.31
N SER A 347 6.73 2.22 5.40
CA SER A 347 8.15 2.53 5.43
C SER A 347 8.47 3.22 6.74
N ASP A 348 9.55 2.78 7.40
CA ASP A 348 10.11 3.48 8.55
C ASP A 348 10.81 4.75 8.05
N TYR A 349 10.15 5.88 8.19
CA TYR A 349 10.67 7.21 7.89
C TYR A 349 10.82 8.02 9.18
N GLY A 350 11.77 8.94 9.18
CA GLY A 350 11.94 9.93 10.23
C GLY A 350 10.78 10.93 10.25
N GLU A 351 10.69 11.65 11.37
CA GLU A 351 9.60 12.59 11.68
C GLU A 351 9.38 13.62 10.56
N ALA A 352 10.45 14.18 9.99
CA ALA A 352 10.36 15.19 8.95
C ALA A 352 9.58 14.72 7.71
N LEU A 353 9.92 13.55 7.16
CA LEU A 353 9.20 13.01 6.01
C LEU A 353 7.82 12.49 6.40
N ASP A 354 7.69 11.85 7.57
CA ASP A 354 6.40 11.32 8.03
C ASP A 354 5.36 12.45 8.25
N ASP A 355 5.78 13.62 8.73
CA ASP A 355 4.94 14.82 8.82
C ASP A 355 4.47 15.30 7.45
N ILE A 356 5.38 15.40 6.48
CA ILE A 356 5.07 15.81 5.11
C ILE A 356 4.06 14.84 4.48
N LEU A 357 4.32 13.53 4.58
CA LEU A 357 3.42 12.51 4.04
C LEU A 357 2.06 12.50 4.76
N THR A 358 2.05 12.74 6.08
CA THR A 358 0.82 12.87 6.86
C THR A 358 -0.04 14.04 6.36
N ALA A 359 0.58 15.20 6.14
CA ALA A 359 -0.11 16.38 5.60
C ALA A 359 -0.60 16.17 4.17
N MET A 360 0.23 15.56 3.32
CA MET A 360 -0.16 15.21 1.96
C MET A 360 -1.35 14.22 1.94
N GLY A 361 -1.35 13.22 2.83
CA GLY A 361 -2.45 12.28 3.00
C GLY A 361 -3.75 12.99 3.38
N PHE A 362 -3.73 13.84 4.40
CA PHE A 362 -4.90 14.63 4.80
C PHE A 362 -5.47 15.49 3.66
N ILE A 363 -4.59 16.17 2.91
CA ILE A 363 -4.99 17.01 1.76
C ILE A 363 -5.57 16.15 0.64
N ALA A 364 -4.97 15.00 0.34
CA ALA A 364 -5.45 14.07 -0.68
C ALA A 364 -6.82 13.48 -0.32
N ASP A 365 -7.00 13.03 0.92
CA ASP A 365 -8.26 12.51 1.44
C ASP A 365 -9.36 13.57 1.39
N SER A 366 -9.04 14.81 1.78
CA SER A 366 -9.98 15.94 1.72
C SER A 366 -10.43 16.28 0.31
N GLY A 367 -9.58 16.02 -0.70
CA GLY A 367 -9.93 16.22 -2.11
C GLY A 367 -10.84 15.15 -2.71
N ASN A 368 -10.94 13.98 -2.06
CA ASN A 368 -11.76 12.84 -2.50
C ASN A 368 -11.74 12.58 -4.02
N LEU A 369 -10.54 12.53 -4.62
CA LEU A 369 -10.38 12.54 -6.07
C LEU A 369 -11.01 11.34 -6.77
N TYR A 370 -10.97 10.17 -6.16
CA TYR A 370 -11.50 8.94 -6.75
C TYR A 370 -13.00 9.04 -7.01
N ASP A 371 -13.75 9.48 -6.01
CA ASP A 371 -15.20 9.61 -6.12
C ASP A 371 -15.57 10.88 -6.92
N HIS A 372 -14.83 11.97 -6.77
CA HIS A 372 -15.10 13.19 -7.55
C HIS A 372 -14.94 12.95 -9.06
N TYR A 373 -13.81 12.37 -9.48
CA TYR A 373 -13.48 12.20 -10.89
C TYR A 373 -13.91 10.84 -11.46
N GLN A 374 -14.42 9.93 -10.62
CA GLN A 374 -14.83 8.57 -10.99
C GLN A 374 -13.68 7.80 -11.65
N VAL A 375 -12.53 7.81 -10.97
CA VAL A 375 -11.32 7.10 -11.40
C VAL A 375 -10.83 6.16 -10.29
N ASP A 376 -10.12 5.13 -10.69
CA ASP A 376 -9.42 4.16 -9.84
C ASP A 376 -7.93 4.52 -9.66
N LYS A 377 -7.36 5.31 -10.58
CA LYS A 377 -5.93 5.64 -10.56
C LYS A 377 -5.63 6.96 -11.27
N PHE A 378 -4.54 7.61 -10.88
CA PHE A 378 -4.11 8.89 -11.45
C PHE A 378 -2.61 9.12 -11.30
N ILE A 379 -2.05 10.02 -12.12
CA ILE A 379 -0.66 10.46 -12.01
C ILE A 379 -0.55 11.50 -10.88
N ASN A 380 0.20 11.19 -9.84
CA ASN A 380 0.54 12.07 -8.73
C ASN A 380 1.96 12.66 -8.84
N GLY A 381 2.14 13.90 -8.39
CA GLY A 381 3.42 14.60 -8.39
C GLY A 381 4.14 14.51 -7.04
N TYR A 382 5.38 14.05 -7.05
CA TYR A 382 6.29 13.94 -5.88
C TYR A 382 7.39 15.00 -5.87
N GLY A 383 7.29 15.97 -6.78
CA GLY A 383 8.14 17.15 -6.81
C GLY A 383 8.34 17.69 -8.21
N LEU A 384 8.23 19.01 -8.36
CA LEU A 384 8.47 19.75 -9.60
C LEU A 384 9.64 20.70 -9.35
N LEU A 385 10.74 20.51 -10.06
CA LEU A 385 11.95 21.31 -9.90
C LEU A 385 12.30 22.01 -11.21
N VAL A 386 12.48 23.32 -11.13
CA VAL A 386 13.24 24.11 -12.11
C VAL A 386 14.44 24.70 -11.37
N PRO A 387 15.68 24.31 -11.71
CA PRO A 387 16.88 24.80 -11.05
C PRO A 387 16.93 26.34 -11.04
N PRO A 388 17.46 26.97 -9.96
CA PRO A 388 17.43 28.43 -9.80
C PRO A 388 17.88 29.23 -11.03
N LYS A 389 18.92 28.77 -11.73
CA LYS A 389 19.48 29.43 -12.91
C LYS A 389 18.55 29.47 -14.13
N PHE A 390 17.55 28.59 -14.21
CA PHE A 390 16.61 28.47 -15.33
C PHE A 390 15.19 28.97 -15.01
N ARG A 391 14.97 29.51 -13.82
CA ARG A 391 13.68 30.09 -13.43
C ARG A 391 13.36 31.33 -14.27
N GLY A 392 12.06 31.62 -14.40
CA GLY A 392 11.56 32.75 -15.21
C GLY A 392 11.26 32.39 -16.68
N LEU A 393 11.69 31.22 -17.15
CA LEU A 393 11.40 30.70 -18.49
C LEU A 393 10.05 29.96 -18.60
N ARG A 394 9.23 29.97 -17.54
CA ARG A 394 7.92 29.28 -17.45
C ARG A 394 7.95 27.76 -17.71
N LEU A 395 9.12 27.13 -17.63
CA LEU A 395 9.32 25.69 -17.89
C LEU A 395 8.42 24.79 -17.04
N GLY A 396 8.12 25.17 -15.80
CA GLY A 396 7.24 24.38 -14.93
C GLY A 396 5.86 24.11 -15.51
N ALA A 397 5.25 25.10 -16.18
CA ALA A 397 3.94 24.91 -16.82
C ALA A 397 4.03 23.96 -18.03
N GLU A 398 5.11 24.07 -18.81
CA GLU A 398 5.33 23.21 -19.99
C GLU A 398 5.64 21.76 -19.59
N ILE A 399 6.37 21.54 -18.49
CA ILE A 399 6.58 20.20 -17.92
C ILE A 399 5.24 19.59 -17.47
N LEU A 400 4.36 20.38 -16.85
CA LEU A 400 3.04 19.89 -16.43
C LEU A 400 2.12 19.55 -17.61
N LYS A 401 2.14 20.34 -18.70
CA LYS A 401 1.39 20.04 -19.93
C LYS A 401 1.78 18.70 -20.56
N ALA A 402 3.06 18.33 -20.47
CA ALA A 402 3.55 17.05 -21.00
C ALA A 402 2.93 15.83 -20.29
N ARG A 403 2.30 16.00 -19.11
CA ARG A 403 1.54 14.92 -18.46
C ARG A 403 0.31 14.49 -19.27
N ILE A 404 -0.25 15.35 -20.14
CA ILE A 404 -1.43 15.02 -20.96
C ILE A 404 -1.11 13.91 -21.96
N PRO A 405 -0.18 14.08 -22.92
CA PRO A 405 0.13 13.02 -23.87
C PRO A 405 0.74 11.78 -23.19
N LEU A 406 1.55 11.95 -22.13
CA LEU A 406 2.04 10.82 -21.32
C LEU A 406 0.87 10.00 -20.75
N GLY A 407 -0.02 10.64 -19.99
CA GLY A 407 -1.10 9.94 -19.31
C GLY A 407 -2.08 9.29 -20.28
N ARG A 408 -2.40 9.95 -21.40
CA ARG A 408 -3.18 9.35 -22.50
C ARG A 408 -2.51 8.08 -23.04
N ALA A 409 -1.21 8.13 -23.30
CA ALA A 409 -0.46 6.99 -23.84
C ALA A 409 -0.43 5.80 -22.88
N VAL A 410 -0.35 6.04 -21.57
CA VAL A 410 -0.31 4.98 -20.55
C VAL A 410 -1.70 4.61 -19.97
N GLY A 411 -2.78 5.11 -20.58
CA GLY A 411 -4.15 4.74 -20.23
C GLY A 411 -4.69 5.36 -18.93
N LEU A 412 -4.15 6.51 -18.51
CA LEU A 412 -4.57 7.24 -17.32
C LEU A 412 -5.45 8.43 -17.70
N LYS A 413 -6.53 8.65 -16.92
CA LYS A 413 -7.55 9.67 -17.20
C LYS A 413 -7.41 10.93 -16.35
N LEU A 414 -6.57 10.89 -15.32
CA LEU A 414 -6.43 11.98 -14.37
C LEU A 414 -4.96 12.15 -13.99
N THR A 415 -4.56 13.40 -13.79
CA THR A 415 -3.38 13.75 -13.02
C THR A 415 -3.78 14.71 -11.90
N SER A 416 -3.16 14.57 -10.74
CA SER A 416 -3.36 15.46 -9.60
C SER A 416 -2.04 15.70 -8.88
N THR A 417 -1.89 16.81 -8.18
CA THR A 417 -0.69 17.12 -7.40
C THR A 417 -1.00 18.14 -6.31
N ILE A 418 -0.35 17.98 -5.17
CA ILE A 418 -0.35 18.99 -4.10
C ILE A 418 0.72 20.03 -4.45
N PHE A 419 0.28 21.24 -4.78
CA PHE A 419 1.13 22.39 -5.09
C PHE A 419 1.23 23.30 -3.87
N SER A 420 2.42 23.32 -3.25
CA SER A 420 2.66 23.96 -1.96
C SER A 420 3.17 25.40 -2.03
N ASN A 421 3.60 25.89 -3.20
CA ASN A 421 4.01 27.29 -3.37
C ASN A 421 3.24 28.01 -4.48
N ARG A 422 3.17 29.34 -4.38
CA ARG A 422 2.46 30.20 -5.35
C ARG A 422 2.92 30.00 -6.79
N SER A 423 4.22 29.80 -7.01
CA SER A 423 4.77 29.63 -8.36
C SER A 423 4.34 28.30 -8.99
N SER A 424 4.34 27.20 -8.23
CA SER A 424 3.90 25.89 -8.70
C SER A 424 2.39 25.84 -8.90
N GLN A 425 1.62 26.45 -8.01
CA GLN A 425 0.16 26.58 -8.16
C GLN A 425 -0.20 27.33 -9.46
N ARG A 426 0.47 28.47 -9.70
CA ARG A 426 0.27 29.23 -10.95
C ARG A 426 0.71 28.45 -12.18
N ALA A 427 1.81 27.69 -12.10
CA ALA A 427 2.25 26.85 -13.21
C ALA A 427 1.21 25.76 -13.54
N ALA A 428 0.58 25.16 -12.53
CA ALA A 428 -0.48 24.18 -12.70
C ALA A 428 -1.73 24.80 -13.35
N THR A 429 -2.19 25.96 -12.87
CA THR A 429 -3.32 26.68 -13.49
C THR A 429 -3.03 27.03 -14.95
N LEU A 430 -1.81 27.49 -15.28
CA LEU A 430 -1.40 27.76 -16.66
C LEU A 430 -1.30 26.50 -17.55
N ALA A 431 -1.12 25.32 -16.94
CA ALA A 431 -1.12 24.04 -17.62
C ALA A 431 -2.53 23.45 -17.79
N GLY A 432 -3.55 24.04 -17.17
CA GLY A 432 -4.95 23.59 -17.25
C GLY A 432 -5.45 22.81 -16.04
N PHE A 433 -4.72 22.82 -14.92
CA PHE A 433 -5.19 22.21 -13.68
C PHE A 433 -6.23 23.09 -12.98
N GLU A 434 -7.20 22.44 -12.35
CA GLU A 434 -8.27 23.03 -11.55
C GLU A 434 -8.06 22.71 -10.07
N ASP A 435 -8.55 23.59 -9.19
CA ASP A 435 -8.43 23.40 -7.74
C ASP A 435 -9.44 22.35 -7.27
N SER A 436 -8.96 21.18 -6.83
CA SER A 436 -9.80 20.12 -6.26
C SER A 436 -9.99 20.29 -4.75
N PHE A 437 -8.98 20.83 -4.06
CA PHE A 437 -9.04 21.19 -2.64
C PHE A 437 -8.03 22.29 -2.33
N GLU A 438 -8.36 23.19 -1.41
CA GLU A 438 -7.49 24.26 -0.95
C GLU A 438 -7.63 24.43 0.57
N ILE A 439 -6.51 24.61 1.25
CA ILE A 439 -6.48 24.91 2.68
C ILE A 439 -5.37 25.92 2.96
N SER A 440 -5.63 26.86 3.88
CA SER A 440 -4.57 27.78 4.35
C SER A 440 -3.58 27.05 5.26
N TRP A 441 -2.33 27.52 5.29
CA TRP A 441 -1.34 26.96 6.23
C TRP A 441 -1.77 27.15 7.70
N GLU A 442 -2.50 28.24 7.98
CA GLU A 442 -3.07 28.50 9.31
C GLU A 442 -4.14 27.46 9.70
N GLU A 443 -5.01 27.09 8.76
CA GLU A 443 -6.02 26.05 8.99
C GLU A 443 -5.43 24.66 9.04
N LEU A 444 -4.40 24.38 8.24
CA LEU A 444 -3.68 23.11 8.26
C LEU A 444 -3.01 22.90 9.63
N ARG A 445 -2.37 23.94 10.18
CA ARG A 445 -1.79 23.92 11.53
C ARG A 445 -2.81 23.53 12.62
N LYS A 446 -4.07 23.95 12.48
CA LYS A 446 -5.15 23.62 13.44
C LYS A 446 -5.50 22.13 13.46
N LYS A 447 -5.02 21.33 12.49
CA LYS A 447 -5.24 19.88 12.45
C LYS A 447 -4.31 19.08 13.37
N GLY A 448 -3.25 19.71 13.89
CA GLY A 448 -2.37 19.10 14.89
C GLY A 448 -0.91 19.52 14.71
N PRO A 449 -0.03 19.21 15.68
CA PRO A 449 1.37 19.65 15.66
C PRO A 449 2.16 19.13 14.45
N ARG A 450 1.83 17.93 13.96
CA ARG A 450 2.42 17.34 12.75
C ARG A 450 2.07 18.08 11.46
N MET A 451 1.03 18.90 11.50
CA MET A 451 0.51 19.67 10.36
C MET A 451 0.91 21.16 10.41
N ASP A 452 1.76 21.52 11.37
CA ASP A 452 2.28 22.89 11.51
C ASP A 452 3.51 23.11 10.62
N PHE A 453 3.29 23.73 9.45
CA PHE A 453 4.35 24.13 8.53
C PHE A 453 4.42 25.67 8.47
N PRO A 454 5.43 26.31 9.11
CA PRO A 454 5.71 27.73 8.92
C PRO A 454 6.15 28.02 7.47
N VAL A 455 5.21 28.48 6.65
CA VAL A 455 5.42 28.81 5.24
C VAL A 455 5.15 30.29 4.99
N ASP A 456 6.17 31.01 4.51
CA ASP A 456 6.07 32.42 4.16
C ASP A 456 5.74 32.63 2.67
N GLY A 457 4.99 33.69 2.36
CA GLY A 457 4.76 34.18 0.98
C GLY A 457 3.77 33.37 0.13
N THR A 458 3.37 32.18 0.57
CA THR A 458 2.27 31.40 -0.02
C THR A 458 1.18 31.19 1.02
N PRO A 459 -0.03 31.75 0.86
CA PRO A 459 -1.06 31.69 1.90
C PRO A 459 -1.73 30.32 2.05
N THR A 460 -1.78 29.54 0.96
CA THR A 460 -2.53 28.28 0.90
C THR A 460 -1.71 27.19 0.21
N VAL A 461 -2.06 25.94 0.50
CA VAL A 461 -1.64 24.75 -0.24
C VAL A 461 -2.85 24.22 -1.00
N LYS A 462 -2.65 23.83 -2.26
CA LYS A 462 -3.72 23.42 -3.16
C LYS A 462 -3.46 22.01 -3.68
N LEU A 463 -4.46 21.14 -3.61
CA LEU A 463 -4.54 19.94 -4.43
C LEU A 463 -5.21 20.35 -5.75
N GLN A 464 -4.48 20.26 -6.85
CA GLN A 464 -5.00 20.62 -8.17
C GLN A 464 -4.98 19.39 -9.07
N SER A 465 -6.03 19.23 -9.88
CA SER A 465 -6.22 18.07 -10.75
C SER A 465 -6.59 18.48 -12.16
N MET A 466 -6.31 17.61 -13.13
CA MET A 466 -6.62 17.83 -14.53
C MET A 466 -7.01 16.50 -15.18
N ARG A 467 -8.18 16.48 -15.83
CA ARG A 467 -8.58 15.35 -16.69
C ARG A 467 -7.68 15.28 -17.92
N LEU A 468 -7.36 14.07 -18.32
CA LEU A 468 -6.45 13.79 -19.42
C LEU A 468 -7.17 13.29 -20.67
N ASP A 469 -8.48 13.03 -20.63
CA ASP A 469 -9.25 12.56 -21.78
C ASP A 469 -9.70 13.67 -22.74
#